data_AF-A0A418VDH8-F1
#
_entry.id   AF-A0A418VDH8-F1
#
_cell.length_a   1.000
_cell.length_b   1.000
_cell.length_c   1.000
_cell.angle_alpha   90.00
_cell.angle_beta   90.00
_cell.angle_gamma   90.00
#
_symmetry.space_group_name_H-M   'P 1'
#
loop_
_entity.id
_entity.type
_entity.pdbx_description
1 polymer ?
#
loop_
_entity_poly.entity_id
_entity_poly.type
_entity_poly.pdbx_seq_one_letter_code
_entity_poly.pdbx_strand_id
1 'polypeptide(L)'
;MKVLTSNLGEAMSYEGESPIKRFEIQIRELEQIKTQLLKPTALLTEREQTARKKYTQQVIEAELRRHRLEPGLVPGVGVQRIKTLNQYGIHTAFELNRKPLARISGIGEKIRDLMAWRSSIERSAQTSVKPFSGGQQLHAEVARELWNLRAMLADGPQLLQVATTEGINNYKQAEADIQALLGEREGLLKRLQSEKI
;
A
#
# COMPACT_ATOMS: atom_id res chain seq x y z
N MET A 1 4.17 -0.91 4.28
CA MET A 1 4.36 0.55 4.38
C MET A 1 3.93 1.12 3.03
N LYS A 2 2.81 1.83 3.00
CA LYS A 2 2.18 2.30 1.75
C LYS A 2 3.08 3.41 1.20
N VAL A 3 3.51 3.26 -0.04
CA VAL A 3 4.35 4.25 -0.73
C VAL A 3 3.53 5.55 -0.85
N LEU A 4 3.99 6.63 -0.22
CA LEU A 4 3.38 7.97 -0.32
C LEU A 4 3.80 8.66 -1.62
N THR A 5 3.89 7.91 -2.73
CA THR A 5 3.99 8.46 -4.09
C THR A 5 2.60 8.51 -4.69
N SER A 6 1.71 9.26 -4.06
CA SER A 6 0.44 9.65 -4.66
C SER A 6 0.56 11.14 -4.93
N ASN A 7 0.54 11.51 -6.20
CA ASN A 7 0.40 12.90 -6.62
C ASN A 7 -0.74 13.54 -5.84
N LEU A 8 -0.49 14.59 -5.05
CA LEU A 8 -1.53 15.42 -4.43
C LEU A 8 -2.39 16.19 -5.46
N GLY A 9 -2.15 15.99 -6.76
CA GLY A 9 -3.05 16.38 -7.84
C GLY A 9 -4.16 15.35 -8.13
N GLU A 10 -4.05 14.11 -7.64
CA GLU A 10 -5.23 13.28 -7.43
C GLU A 10 -5.85 13.76 -6.12
N ALA A 11 -6.98 14.44 -6.23
CA ALA A 11 -7.89 14.66 -5.12
C ALA A 11 -8.12 13.31 -4.41
N MET A 12 -7.35 13.05 -3.35
CA MET A 12 -7.78 12.12 -2.31
C MET A 12 -9.07 12.74 -1.79
N SER A 13 -10.19 12.20 -2.26
CA SER A 13 -11.50 12.75 -2.02
C SER A 13 -11.75 12.77 -0.53
N TYR A 14 -11.47 13.90 0.11
CA TYR A 14 -12.04 14.22 1.42
C TYR A 14 -13.54 14.57 1.28
N GLU A 15 -14.20 14.01 0.26
CA GLU A 15 -15.62 14.08 -0.02
C GLU A 15 -16.34 13.40 1.14
N GLY A 16 -17.11 14.20 1.89
CA GLY A 16 -17.90 13.73 3.01
C GLY A 16 -17.25 13.87 4.40
N GLU A 17 -15.97 14.23 4.51
CA GLU A 17 -15.36 14.49 5.82
C GLU A 17 -15.56 15.94 6.27
N SER A 18 -15.85 16.12 7.57
CA SER A 18 -15.98 17.45 8.18
C SER A 18 -14.66 18.25 8.04
N PRO A 19 -14.72 19.57 7.81
CA PRO A 19 -13.52 20.42 7.70
C PRO A 19 -12.51 20.23 8.85
N ILE A 20 -12.99 20.00 10.08
CA ILE A 20 -12.12 19.75 11.25
C ILE A 20 -11.33 18.46 11.09
N LYS A 21 -11.99 17.37 10.65
CA LYS A 21 -11.31 16.10 10.42
C LYS A 21 -10.30 16.20 9.28
N ARG A 22 -10.62 16.94 8.21
CA ARG A 22 -9.68 17.22 7.12
C ARG A 22 -8.42 17.91 7.63
N PHE A 23 -8.59 18.95 8.46
CA PHE A 23 -7.49 19.65 9.10
C PHE A 23 -6.63 18.74 9.97
N GLU A 24 -7.24 17.89 10.80
CA GLU A 24 -6.53 16.91 11.64
C GLU A 24 -5.75 15.86 10.83
N ILE A 25 -6.29 15.43 9.69
CA ILE A 25 -5.60 14.51 8.77
C ILE A 25 -4.40 15.22 8.16
N GLN A 26 -4.59 16.43 7.63
CA GLN A 26 -3.53 17.23 7.02
C GLN A 26 -2.39 17.54 8.00
N ILE A 27 -2.68 17.90 9.26
CA ILE A 27 -1.63 18.10 10.28
C ILE A 27 -0.84 16.81 10.50
N ARG A 28 -1.52 15.67 10.69
CA ARG A 28 -0.85 14.38 10.91
C ARG A 28 0.05 14.01 9.74
N GLU A 29 -0.38 14.28 8.51
CA GLU A 29 0.43 14.04 7.31
C GLU A 29 1.66 14.96 7.28
N LEU A 30 1.51 16.26 7.54
CA LEU A 30 2.63 17.20 7.59
C LEU A 30 3.64 16.86 8.71
N GLU A 31 3.17 16.37 9.86
CA GLU A 31 4.04 15.87 10.94
C GLU A 31 4.82 14.63 10.53
N GLN A 32 4.19 13.71 9.79
CA GLN A 32 4.88 12.54 9.22
C GLN A 32 5.93 12.95 8.20
N ILE A 33 5.61 13.88 7.30
CA ILE A 33 6.54 14.43 6.30
C ILE A 33 7.73 15.08 6.99
N LYS A 34 7.49 15.94 7.99
CA LYS A 34 8.54 16.57 8.80
C LYS A 34 9.44 15.53 9.46
N THR A 35 8.87 14.47 10.02
CA THR A 35 9.63 13.40 10.68
C THR A 35 10.55 12.67 9.69
N GLN A 36 10.08 12.42 8.46
CA GLN A 36 10.89 11.80 7.41
C GLN A 36 12.03 12.72 6.95
N LEU A 37 11.76 14.01 6.76
CA LEU A 37 12.77 15.00 6.39
C LEU A 37 13.85 15.20 7.45
N LEU A 38 13.53 15.04 8.74
CA LEU A 38 14.51 15.09 9.84
C LEU A 38 15.42 13.85 9.88
N LYS A 39 15.05 12.76 9.20
CA LYS A 39 15.78 11.49 9.22
C LYS A 39 16.04 10.95 7.80
N PRO A 40 16.73 11.72 6.93
CA PRO A 40 16.91 11.34 5.53
C PRO A 40 17.75 10.06 5.35
N THR A 41 18.72 9.82 6.24
CA THR A 41 19.53 8.59 6.24
C THR A 41 18.72 7.35 6.59
N ALA A 42 17.75 7.48 7.50
CA ALA A 42 16.85 6.40 7.86
C ALA A 42 15.93 6.05 6.68
N LEU A 43 15.40 7.07 5.98
CA LEU A 43 14.59 6.87 4.77
C LEU A 43 15.39 6.14 3.68
N LEU A 44 16.61 6.59 3.40
CA LEU A 44 17.49 5.93 2.43
C LEU A 44 17.75 4.47 2.80
N THR A 45 18.10 4.20 4.06
CA THR A 45 18.38 2.84 4.54
C THR A 45 17.15 1.93 4.40
N GLU A 46 15.95 2.43 4.71
CA GLU A 46 14.70 1.69 4.54
C GLU A 46 14.44 1.34 3.06
N ARG A 47 14.66 2.33 2.18
CA ARG A 47 14.48 2.18 0.72
C ARG A 47 15.49 1.19 0.16
N GLU A 48 16.75 1.23 0.60
CA GLU A 48 17.79 0.27 0.23
C GLU A 48 17.45 -1.16 0.67
N GLN A 49 17.01 -1.34 1.91
CA GLN A 49 16.59 -2.65 2.41
C GLN A 49 15.42 -3.20 1.61
N THR A 50 14.46 -2.34 1.27
CA THR A 50 13.28 -2.71 0.48
C THR A 50 13.67 -3.10 -0.94
N ALA A 51 14.48 -2.27 -1.60
CA ALA A 51 14.98 -2.52 -2.95
C ALA A 51 15.79 -3.82 -3.00
N ARG A 52 16.69 -4.04 -2.03
CA ARG A 52 17.48 -5.26 -1.93
C ARG A 52 16.61 -6.50 -1.72
N LYS A 53 15.59 -6.44 -0.85
CA LYS A 53 14.63 -7.54 -0.65
C LYS A 53 13.89 -7.85 -1.94
N LYS A 54 13.36 -6.84 -2.62
CA LYS A 54 12.64 -7.00 -3.90
C LYS A 54 13.54 -7.61 -4.98
N TYR A 55 14.76 -7.11 -5.13
CA TYR A 55 15.75 -7.65 -6.07
C TYR A 55 16.09 -9.11 -5.77
N THR A 56 16.37 -9.43 -4.50
CA THR A 56 16.67 -10.81 -4.07
C THR A 56 15.51 -11.74 -4.40
N GLN A 57 14.29 -11.32 -4.11
CA GLN A 57 13.09 -12.07 -4.43
C GLN A 57 12.93 -12.29 -5.94
N GLN A 58 13.13 -11.26 -6.76
CA GLN A 58 13.07 -11.40 -8.22
C GLN A 58 14.09 -12.39 -8.76
N VAL A 59 15.33 -12.38 -8.23
CA VAL A 59 16.37 -13.34 -8.61
C VAL A 59 15.96 -14.76 -8.26
N ILE A 60 15.46 -14.99 -7.03
CA ILE A 60 14.98 -16.31 -6.60
C ILE A 60 13.81 -16.77 -7.47
N GLU A 61 12.83 -15.91 -7.73
CA GLU A 61 11.67 -16.25 -8.56
C GLU A 61 12.09 -16.59 -10.00
N ALA A 62 13.02 -15.83 -10.59
CA ALA A 62 13.55 -16.13 -11.90
C ALA A 62 14.25 -17.49 -11.93
N GLU A 63 15.02 -17.82 -10.89
CA GLU A 63 15.71 -19.10 -10.79
C GLU A 63 14.75 -20.27 -10.60
N LEU A 64 13.70 -20.10 -9.79
CA LEU A 64 12.65 -21.10 -9.62
C LEU A 64 11.91 -21.41 -10.94
N ARG A 65 11.65 -20.40 -11.77
CA ARG A 65 11.00 -20.58 -13.08
C ARG A 65 11.87 -21.33 -14.09
N ARG A 66 13.19 -21.29 -13.95
CA ARG A 66 14.12 -22.03 -14.82
C ARG A 66 14.16 -23.53 -14.51
N HIS A 67 13.80 -23.91 -13.28
CA HIS A 67 13.84 -25.29 -12.82
C HIS A 67 12.52 -25.99 -13.11
N ARG A 68 12.43 -26.59 -14.30
CA ARG A 68 11.28 -27.41 -14.71
C ARG A 68 11.18 -28.69 -13.86
N LEU A 69 9.95 -29.08 -13.54
CA LEU A 69 9.66 -30.36 -12.91
C LEU A 69 9.74 -31.48 -13.95
N GLU A 70 10.69 -32.39 -13.74
CA GLU A 70 10.91 -33.57 -14.58
C GLU A 70 10.87 -34.85 -13.73
N PRO A 71 10.50 -36.00 -14.34
CA PRO A 71 10.47 -37.28 -13.64
C PRO A 71 11.84 -37.63 -13.06
N GLY A 72 11.88 -38.04 -11.79
CA GLY A 72 13.11 -38.47 -11.14
C GLY A 72 13.95 -37.36 -10.50
N LEU A 73 13.66 -36.08 -10.76
CA LEU A 73 14.33 -34.96 -10.06
C LEU A 73 14.02 -34.92 -8.56
N VAL A 74 12.79 -35.31 -8.20
CA VAL A 74 12.35 -35.37 -6.80
C VAL A 74 12.13 -36.83 -6.41
N PRO A 75 12.74 -37.31 -5.30
CA PRO A 75 12.62 -38.70 -4.86
C PRO A 75 11.16 -39.17 -4.73
N GLY A 76 10.82 -40.23 -5.46
CA GLY A 76 9.47 -40.80 -5.47
C GLY A 76 8.44 -39.98 -6.25
N VAL A 77 8.85 -38.97 -7.03
CA VAL A 77 8.00 -38.27 -7.99
C VAL A 77 8.33 -38.77 -9.40
N GLY A 78 7.62 -39.82 -9.81
CA GLY A 78 7.75 -40.42 -11.14
C GLY A 78 6.85 -39.77 -12.20
N VAL A 79 6.87 -40.34 -13.40
CA VAL A 79 6.18 -39.83 -14.60
C VAL A 79 4.70 -39.51 -14.35
N GLN A 80 3.96 -40.41 -13.68
CA GLN A 80 2.53 -40.23 -13.45
C GLN A 80 2.23 -39.00 -12.58
N ARG A 81 3.00 -38.80 -11.49
CA ARG A 81 2.83 -37.64 -10.59
C ARG A 81 3.19 -36.34 -11.30
N ILE A 82 4.23 -36.33 -12.15
CA ILE A 82 4.58 -35.17 -12.98
C ILE A 82 3.47 -34.84 -13.98
N LYS A 83 2.88 -35.85 -14.64
CA LYS A 83 1.74 -35.65 -15.54
C LYS A 83 0.55 -35.00 -14.81
N THR A 84 0.24 -35.48 -13.61
CA THR A 84 -0.79 -34.87 -12.76
C THR A 84 -0.44 -33.42 -12.42
N LEU A 85 0.77 -33.14 -11.92
CA LEU A 85 1.20 -31.77 -11.58
C LEU A 85 1.06 -30.81 -12.78
N ASN A 86 1.48 -31.25 -13.96
CA ASN A 86 1.35 -30.47 -15.19
C ASN A 86 -0.12 -30.17 -15.56
N GLN A 87 -1.05 -31.10 -15.34
CA GLN A 87 -2.49 -30.86 -15.58
C GLN A 87 -3.07 -29.77 -14.67
N TYR A 88 -2.48 -29.58 -13.48
CA TYR A 88 -2.85 -28.52 -12.55
C TYR A 88 -2.02 -27.23 -12.74
N GLY A 89 -1.28 -27.11 -13.86
CA GLY A 89 -0.48 -25.93 -14.19
C GLY A 89 0.82 -25.80 -13.39
N ILE A 90 1.26 -26.86 -12.72
CA ILE A 90 2.50 -26.87 -11.93
C ILE A 90 3.61 -27.46 -12.80
N HIS A 91 4.42 -26.59 -13.39
CA HIS A 91 5.44 -26.98 -14.37
C HIS A 91 6.87 -26.79 -13.87
N THR A 92 7.09 -25.89 -12.92
CA THR A 92 8.41 -25.50 -12.43
C THR A 92 8.41 -25.44 -10.90
N ALA A 93 9.58 -25.21 -10.32
CA ALA A 93 9.69 -24.98 -8.88
C ALA A 93 8.94 -23.72 -8.40
N PHE A 94 8.66 -22.77 -9.31
CA PHE A 94 7.95 -21.52 -8.99
C PHE A 94 6.50 -21.77 -8.58
N GLU A 95 5.79 -22.66 -9.28
CA GLU A 95 4.38 -22.96 -8.99
C GLU A 95 4.17 -23.90 -7.79
N LEU A 96 5.25 -24.49 -7.24
CA LEU A 96 5.16 -25.40 -6.10
C LEU A 96 4.75 -24.66 -4.82
N ASN A 97 3.49 -24.79 -4.42
CA ASN A 97 2.99 -24.24 -3.17
C ASN A 97 2.21 -25.29 -2.37
N ARG A 98 2.41 -25.34 -1.06
CA ARG A 98 1.75 -26.32 -0.16
C ARG A 98 0.23 -26.35 -0.30
N LYS A 99 -0.42 -25.18 -0.37
CA LYS A 99 -1.88 -25.08 -0.44
C LYS A 99 -2.48 -25.73 -1.70
N PRO A 100 -2.05 -25.38 -2.93
CA PRO A 100 -2.55 -26.04 -4.14
C PRO A 100 -2.15 -27.51 -4.21
N LEU A 101 -0.91 -27.88 -3.82
CA LEU A 101 -0.46 -29.27 -3.86
C LEU A 101 -1.31 -30.20 -2.98
N ALA A 102 -1.73 -29.72 -1.80
CA ALA A 102 -2.59 -30.49 -0.89
C ALA A 102 -3.98 -30.81 -1.46
N ARG A 103 -4.42 -30.09 -2.50
CA ARG A 103 -5.70 -30.32 -3.17
C ARG A 103 -5.61 -31.33 -4.32
N ILE A 104 -4.40 -31.74 -4.69
CA ILE A 104 -4.17 -32.66 -5.81
C ILE A 104 -4.12 -34.10 -5.29
N SER A 105 -5.07 -34.93 -5.75
CA SER A 105 -5.10 -36.34 -5.39
C SER A 105 -3.82 -37.06 -5.82
N GLY A 106 -3.28 -37.93 -4.96
CA GLY A 106 -2.06 -38.71 -5.22
C GLY A 106 -0.73 -37.95 -5.02
N ILE A 107 -0.77 -36.68 -4.63
CA ILE A 107 0.43 -35.83 -4.39
C ILE A 107 0.75 -35.63 -2.90
N GLY A 108 -0.23 -35.78 -2.00
CA GLY A 108 -0.12 -35.45 -0.57
C GLY A 108 1.15 -35.94 0.14
N GLU A 109 1.50 -37.21 -0.04
CA GLU A 109 2.69 -37.85 0.55
C GLU A 109 4.02 -37.24 0.06
N LYS A 110 4.00 -36.60 -1.12
CA LYS A 110 5.17 -36.03 -1.79
C LYS A 110 5.30 -34.52 -1.65
N ILE A 111 4.38 -33.86 -0.95
CA ILE A 111 4.46 -32.42 -0.68
C ILE A 111 5.76 -32.06 0.05
N ARG A 112 6.18 -32.89 1.02
CA ARG A 112 7.43 -32.66 1.76
C ARG A 112 8.64 -32.65 0.82
N ASP A 113 8.72 -33.66 -0.04
CA ASP A 113 9.85 -33.84 -0.97
C ASP A 113 9.88 -32.73 -2.03
N LEU A 114 8.72 -32.37 -2.60
CA LEU A 114 8.58 -31.27 -3.56
C LEU A 114 8.98 -29.92 -2.95
N MET A 115 8.53 -29.64 -1.72
CA MET A 115 8.90 -28.40 -1.03
C MET A 115 10.38 -28.39 -0.64
N ALA A 116 10.95 -29.54 -0.26
CA ALA A 116 12.37 -29.65 0.06
C ALA A 116 13.25 -29.38 -1.18
N TRP A 117 12.85 -29.91 -2.34
CA TRP A 117 13.51 -29.63 -3.62
C TRP A 117 13.41 -28.16 -4.03
N ARG A 118 12.21 -27.56 -3.94
CA ARG A 118 12.05 -26.11 -4.14
C ARG A 118 13.00 -25.32 -3.21
N SER A 119 13.05 -25.66 -1.93
CA SER A 119 13.90 -24.97 -0.95
C SER A 119 15.40 -25.22 -1.15
N SER A 120 15.83 -26.28 -1.85
CA SER A 120 17.24 -26.41 -2.24
C SER A 120 17.61 -25.44 -3.36
N ILE A 121 16.70 -25.25 -4.32
CA ILE A 121 16.87 -24.25 -5.40
C ILE A 121 16.88 -22.84 -4.81
N GLU A 122 15.95 -22.50 -3.91
CA GLU A 122 15.90 -21.19 -3.25
C GLU A 122 17.19 -20.88 -2.48
N ARG A 123 17.74 -21.86 -1.73
CA ARG A 123 19.00 -21.70 -1.00
C ARG A 123 20.17 -21.47 -1.94
N SER A 124 20.25 -22.23 -3.04
CA SER A 124 21.28 -22.05 -4.05
C SER A 124 21.18 -20.65 -4.68
N ALA A 125 19.99 -20.25 -5.11
CA ALA A 125 19.73 -18.93 -5.68
C ALA A 125 20.14 -17.81 -4.70
N GLN A 126 19.80 -17.94 -3.42
CA GLN A 126 20.14 -16.97 -2.37
C GLN A 126 21.65 -16.76 -2.22
N THR A 127 22.46 -17.82 -2.38
CA THR A 127 23.93 -17.72 -2.35
C THR A 127 24.52 -17.10 -3.61
N SER A 128 23.81 -17.17 -4.74
CA SER A 128 24.24 -16.64 -6.04
C SER A 128 23.76 -15.21 -6.31
N VAL A 129 22.99 -14.60 -5.39
CA VAL A 129 22.52 -13.22 -5.53
C VAL A 129 23.71 -12.27 -5.52
N LYS A 130 24.00 -11.68 -6.68
CA LYS A 130 25.01 -10.62 -6.80
C LYS A 130 24.63 -9.41 -5.94
N PRO A 131 25.61 -8.63 -5.45
CA PRO A 131 25.33 -7.37 -4.77
C PRO A 131 24.41 -6.48 -5.61
N PHE A 132 23.45 -5.82 -4.94
CA PHE A 132 22.53 -4.89 -5.59
C PHE A 132 23.32 -3.71 -6.17
N SER A 133 23.33 -3.57 -7.50
CA SER A 133 24.08 -2.53 -8.21
C SER A 133 23.27 -1.25 -8.46
N GLY A 134 21.97 -1.24 -8.14
CA GLY A 134 21.07 -0.11 -8.36
C GLY A 134 21.19 1.02 -7.32
N GLY A 135 22.24 1.03 -6.50
CA GLY A 135 22.41 1.99 -5.41
C GLY A 135 22.37 3.45 -5.89
N GLN A 136 23.12 3.81 -6.94
CA GLN A 136 23.14 5.19 -7.43
C GLN A 136 21.78 5.68 -7.94
N GLN A 137 21.04 4.85 -8.67
CA GLN A 137 19.68 5.18 -9.13
C GLN A 137 18.74 5.36 -7.94
N LEU A 138 18.81 4.46 -6.95
CA LEU A 138 18.01 4.55 -5.74
C LEU A 138 18.31 5.82 -4.93
N HIS A 139 19.57 6.23 -4.82
CA HIS A 139 19.94 7.48 -4.16
C HIS A 139 19.32 8.69 -4.87
N ALA A 140 19.32 8.72 -6.21
CA ALA A 140 18.69 9.78 -6.98
C ALA A 140 17.16 9.79 -6.79
N GLU A 141 16.53 8.61 -6.74
CA GLU A 141 15.10 8.46 -6.43
C GLU A 141 14.76 8.99 -5.03
N VAL A 142 15.54 8.61 -4.01
CA VAL A 142 15.35 9.09 -2.64
C VAL A 142 15.60 10.59 -2.54
N ALA A 143 16.58 11.14 -3.25
CA ALA A 143 16.81 12.59 -3.30
C ALA A 143 15.60 13.32 -3.91
N ARG A 144 15.00 12.76 -4.96
CA ARG A 144 13.77 13.29 -5.56
C ARG A 144 12.58 13.18 -4.60
N GLU A 145 12.45 12.06 -3.88
CA GLU A 145 11.43 11.87 -2.84
C GLU A 145 11.55 12.94 -1.75
N LEU A 146 12.77 13.17 -1.23
CA LEU A 146 13.04 14.22 -0.25
C LEU A 146 12.72 15.63 -0.76
N TRP A 147 13.02 15.91 -2.04
CA TRP A 147 12.69 17.19 -2.65
C TRP A 147 11.17 17.40 -2.72
N ASN A 148 10.43 16.37 -3.13
CA ASN A 148 8.96 16.41 -3.16
C ASN A 148 8.37 16.59 -1.75
N LEU A 149 8.87 15.84 -0.76
CA LEU A 149 8.44 15.97 0.64
C LEU A 149 8.69 17.38 1.17
N ARG A 150 9.80 18.01 0.81
CA ARG A 150 10.11 19.40 1.18
C ARG A 150 9.13 20.38 0.53
N ALA A 151 8.78 20.20 -0.75
CA ALA A 151 7.79 21.02 -1.42
C ALA A 151 6.41 20.88 -0.77
N MET A 152 5.96 19.65 -0.49
CA MET A 152 4.69 19.39 0.20
C MET A 152 4.63 20.04 1.58
N LEU A 153 5.72 20.00 2.35
CA LEU A 153 5.78 20.66 3.66
C LEU A 153 5.73 22.19 3.53
N ALA A 154 6.32 22.76 2.48
CA ALA A 154 6.28 24.20 2.21
C ALA A 154 4.87 24.67 1.83
N ASP A 155 4.10 23.84 1.12
CA ASP A 155 2.70 24.13 0.75
C ASP A 155 1.70 23.86 1.90
N GLY A 156 2.14 23.15 2.94
CA GLY A 156 1.32 22.77 4.10
C GLY A 156 0.51 23.90 4.74
N PRO A 157 1.08 25.08 5.03
CA PRO A 157 0.33 26.21 5.59
C PRO A 157 -0.87 26.64 4.73
N GLN A 158 -0.73 26.62 3.40
CA GLN A 158 -1.81 26.98 2.48
C GLN A 158 -2.94 25.95 2.54
N LEU A 159 -2.60 24.67 2.58
CA LEU A 159 -3.58 23.58 2.69
C LEU A 159 -4.39 23.68 4.00
N LEU A 160 -3.72 23.95 5.12
CA LEU A 160 -4.37 24.13 6.42
C LEU A 160 -5.27 25.38 6.45
N GLN A 161 -4.85 26.47 5.79
CA GLN A 161 -5.67 27.68 5.68
C GLN A 161 -6.96 27.42 4.89
N VAL A 162 -6.90 26.63 3.82
CA VAL A 162 -8.10 26.25 3.05
C VAL A 162 -9.09 25.48 3.93
N ALA A 163 -8.64 24.42 4.61
CA ALA A 163 -9.51 23.62 5.49
C ALA A 163 -10.12 24.44 6.64
N THR A 164 -9.35 25.39 7.20
CA THR A 164 -9.81 26.29 8.24
C THR A 164 -10.88 27.25 7.71
N THR A 165 -10.65 27.82 6.54
CA THR A 165 -11.59 28.78 5.91
C THR A 165 -12.91 28.10 5.55
N GLU A 166 -12.87 26.88 5.02
CA GLU A 166 -14.06 26.06 4.78
C GLU A 166 -14.84 25.79 6.08
N GLY A 167 -14.14 25.45 7.16
CA GLY A 167 -14.77 25.26 8.48
C GLY A 167 -15.48 26.52 8.98
N ILE A 168 -14.83 27.68 8.87
CA ILE A 168 -15.42 28.98 9.24
C ILE A 168 -16.67 29.29 8.40
N ASN A 169 -16.60 29.06 7.09
CA ASN A 169 -17.72 29.32 6.19
C ASN A 169 -18.91 28.40 6.50
N ASN A 170 -18.67 27.12 6.76
CA ASN A 170 -19.71 26.18 7.16
C ASN A 170 -20.38 26.58 8.47
N TYR A 171 -19.60 27.06 9.45
CA TYR A 171 -20.14 27.58 10.70
C TYR A 171 -21.05 28.80 10.47
N LYS A 172 -20.57 29.78 9.70
CA LYS A 172 -21.35 30.99 9.37
C LYS A 172 -22.65 30.66 8.64
N GLN A 173 -22.63 29.69 7.73
CA GLN A 173 -23.84 29.26 7.03
C GLN A 173 -24.83 28.60 8.00
N ALA A 174 -24.37 27.68 8.85
CA ALA A 174 -25.23 27.03 9.84
C ALA A 174 -25.83 28.04 10.83
N GLU A 175 -25.07 29.06 11.25
CA GLU A 175 -25.58 30.15 12.08
C GLU A 175 -26.68 30.93 11.36
N ALA A 176 -26.48 31.29 10.08
CA ALA A 176 -27.47 31.98 9.28
C ALA A 176 -28.76 31.15 9.12
N ASP A 177 -28.63 29.84 8.88
CA ASP A 177 -29.76 28.92 8.75
C ASP A 177 -30.55 28.82 10.07
N ILE A 178 -29.87 28.74 11.22
CA ILE A 178 -30.52 28.75 12.53
C ILE A 178 -31.28 30.06 12.77
N GLN A 179 -30.67 31.20 12.45
CA GLN A 179 -31.34 32.50 12.60
C GLN A 179 -32.58 32.62 11.70
N ALA A 180 -32.51 32.11 10.46
CA ALA A 180 -33.65 32.05 9.56
C ALA A 180 -34.81 31.21 10.15
N LEU A 181 -34.51 30.02 10.66
CA LEU A 181 -35.51 29.15 11.31
C LEU A 181 -36.14 29.78 12.56
N LEU A 182 -35.35 30.50 13.36
CA LEU A 182 -35.87 31.23 14.52
C LEU A 182 -36.84 32.34 14.10
N GLY A 183 -36.49 33.10 13.05
CA GLY A 183 -37.37 34.12 12.49
C GLY A 183 -38.68 33.54 11.93
N GLU A 184 -38.61 32.42 11.21
CA GLU A 184 -39.80 31.69 10.72
C GLU A 184 -40.70 31.25 11.88
N ARG A 185 -40.12 30.63 12.92
CA ARG A 185 -40.84 30.21 14.13
C ARG A 185 -41.56 31.39 14.78
N GLU A 186 -40.89 32.52 14.96
CA GLU A 186 -41.50 33.72 15.54
C GLU A 186 -42.67 34.25 14.68
N GLY A 187 -42.51 34.24 13.36
CA GLY A 187 -43.58 34.59 12.42
C GLY A 187 -44.81 33.68 12.57
N LEU A 188 -44.60 32.36 12.67
CA LEU A 188 -45.67 31.39 12.90
C LEU A 188 -46.37 31.60 14.24
N LEU A 189 -45.62 31.88 15.31
CA LEU A 189 -46.19 32.16 16.62
C LEU A 189 -47.09 33.40 16.61
N LYS A 190 -46.68 34.48 15.92
CA LYS A 190 -47.51 35.68 15.77
C LYS A 190 -48.81 35.39 15.02
N ARG A 191 -48.77 34.59 13.94
CA ARG A 191 -49.97 34.18 13.19
C ARG A 191 -50.95 33.37 14.04
N LEU A 192 -50.43 32.38 14.77
CA LEU A 192 -51.24 31.55 15.68
C LEU A 192 -51.90 32.38 16.81
N GLN A 193 -51.23 33.44 17.27
CA GLN A 193 -51.81 34.36 18.25
C GLN A 193 -52.91 35.23 17.64
N SER A 194 -52.77 35.67 16.39
CA SER A 194 -53.80 36.46 15.71
C SER A 194 -55.04 35.65 15.31
N GLU A 195 -54.92 34.34 15.09
CA GLU A 195 -56.05 33.46 14.72
C GLU A 195 -56.88 32.96 15.94
N LYS A 196 -56.45 33.26 17.17
CA LYS A 196 -57.15 32.87 18.42
C LYS A 196 -58.16 33.91 18.92
N ILE A 197 -58.56 34.89 18.10
CA ILE A 197 -59.54 35.94 18.42
C ILE A 197 -60.85 35.66 17.67
#